data_AF-A0A965QNH1-F1
#
_entry.id   AF-A0A965QNH1-F1
#
_cell.length_a   1.000
_cell.length_b   1.000
_cell.length_c   1.000
_cell.angle_alpha   90.00
_cell.angle_beta   90.00
_cell.angle_gamma   90.00
#
_symmetry.space_group_name_H-M   'P 1'
#
loop_
_entity.id
_entity.type
_entity.pdbx_description
1 polymer ?
#
loop_
_entity_poly.entity_id
_entity_poly.type
_entity_poly.pdbx_seq_one_letter_code
_entity_poly.pdbx_strand_id
1 'polypeptide(L)'
;IDDPKKPIAVRIHDECNGSDVFGSDICTCRPYLTHGIEVCAQAAQEGGLGVIVYCRKEGRALGEVTKFLVYNARKRQEGGDRAEKYFARTECVAGVQDMRFQELMPDVLHWLGIKRIDRLVSMSNMKFNAIVNSGIVVHDRFEIPDDLIPADAQVEMDAKKAAGYFTDHTPDEAELKKKKGREL
;
A
#
# COMPACT_ATOMS: atom_id res chain seq x y z
N ILE A 1 23.45 8.93 3.92
CA ILE A 1 23.41 9.73 2.66
C ILE A 1 24.38 10.89 2.82
N ASP A 2 25.34 11.05 1.90
CA ASP A 2 26.49 11.95 2.00
C ASP A 2 26.26 13.35 1.41
N ASP A 3 25.39 13.48 0.41
CA ASP A 3 25.00 14.76 -0.19
C ASP A 3 23.51 15.10 0.07
N PRO A 4 23.19 16.10 0.92
CA PRO A 4 21.82 16.49 1.24
C PRO A 4 21.10 17.22 0.10
N LYS A 5 21.79 17.56 -1.00
CA LYS A 5 21.19 18.22 -2.16
C LYS A 5 20.64 17.25 -3.19
N LYS A 6 21.06 15.97 -3.16
CA LYS A 6 20.55 14.96 -4.10
C LYS A 6 19.06 14.70 -3.84
N PRO A 7 18.21 14.70 -4.87
CA PRO A 7 16.80 14.35 -4.70
C PRO A 7 16.66 12.88 -4.32
N ILE A 8 15.74 12.58 -3.41
CA ILE A 8 15.52 11.22 -2.87
C ILE A 8 14.11 10.75 -3.21
N ALA A 9 14.02 9.65 -3.94
CA ALA A 9 12.79 8.90 -4.15
C ALA A 9 12.75 7.69 -3.23
N VAL A 10 11.65 7.51 -2.50
CA VAL A 10 11.49 6.42 -1.53
C VAL A 10 10.17 5.68 -1.76
N ARG A 11 10.24 4.35 -1.74
CA ARG A 11 9.10 3.46 -1.62
C ARG A 11 9.26 2.58 -0.39
N ILE A 12 8.26 2.59 0.48
CA ILE A 12 8.19 1.65 1.62
C ILE A 12 7.03 0.69 1.40
N HIS A 13 7.37 -0.57 1.29
CA HIS A 13 6.46 -1.64 0.92
C HIS A 13 6.22 -2.57 2.10
N ASP A 14 4.96 -2.91 2.36
CA ASP A 14 4.63 -3.98 3.30
C ASP A 14 4.50 -5.27 2.46
N GLU A 15 5.20 -6.32 2.86
CA GLU A 15 5.24 -7.64 2.20
C GLU A 15 3.83 -8.12 1.80
N CYS A 16 3.75 -8.67 0.59
CA CYS A 16 2.55 -9.26 0.03
C CYS A 16 2.91 -10.43 -0.89
N ASN A 17 3.33 -11.57 -0.35
CA ASN A 17 3.75 -12.77 -1.08
C ASN A 17 2.76 -13.20 -2.16
N GLY A 18 1.46 -13.16 -1.84
CA GLY A 18 0.39 -13.43 -2.80
C GLY A 18 0.52 -12.63 -4.10
N SER A 19 0.88 -11.35 -4.03
CA SER A 19 1.03 -10.49 -5.21
C SER A 19 2.48 -10.44 -5.69
N ASP A 20 3.42 -10.18 -4.77
CA ASP A 20 4.83 -9.94 -5.04
C ASP A 20 5.54 -11.16 -5.63
N VAL A 21 5.19 -12.36 -5.16
CA VAL A 21 5.82 -13.63 -5.56
C VAL A 21 4.89 -14.42 -6.48
N PHE A 22 3.62 -14.58 -6.11
CA PHE A 22 2.68 -15.44 -6.85
C PHE A 22 1.86 -14.71 -7.92
N GLY A 23 2.05 -13.40 -8.08
CA GLY A 23 1.44 -12.65 -9.17
C GLY A 23 -0.07 -12.40 -9.03
N SER A 24 -0.64 -12.55 -7.83
CA SER A 24 -2.06 -12.27 -7.57
C SER A 24 -2.43 -10.84 -7.98
N ASP A 25 -3.59 -10.73 -8.63
CA ASP A 25 -4.23 -9.52 -9.14
C ASP A 25 -5.39 -9.03 -8.23
N ILE A 26 -5.58 -9.66 -7.06
CA ILE A 26 -6.62 -9.30 -6.08
C ILE A 26 -6.27 -7.99 -5.34
N CYS A 27 -5.01 -7.57 -5.40
CA CYS A 27 -4.52 -6.37 -4.73
C CYS A 27 -3.51 -5.60 -5.60
N THR A 28 -3.26 -4.34 -5.24
CA THR A 28 -2.30 -3.48 -5.96
C THR A 28 -0.86 -3.58 -5.47
N CYS A 29 -0.54 -4.51 -4.56
CA CYS A 29 0.78 -4.56 -3.89
C CYS A 29 1.95 -4.70 -4.87
N ARG A 30 1.95 -5.70 -5.77
CA ARG A 30 3.03 -5.88 -6.75
C ARG A 30 3.08 -4.74 -7.77
N PRO A 31 1.98 -4.37 -8.46
CA PRO A 31 2.02 -3.23 -9.40
C PRO A 31 2.60 -1.96 -8.77
N TYR A 32 2.23 -1.67 -7.51
CA TYR A 32 2.74 -0.48 -6.84
C TYR A 32 4.18 -0.62 -6.34
N LEU A 33 4.63 -1.83 -5.99
CA LEU A 33 6.04 -2.12 -5.72
C LEU A 33 6.89 -1.92 -6.98
N THR A 34 6.47 -2.47 -8.12
CA THR A 34 7.15 -2.31 -9.41
C THR A 34 7.23 -0.86 -9.82
N HIS A 35 6.12 -0.11 -9.74
CA HIS A 35 6.13 1.33 -9.99
C HIS A 35 7.09 2.09 -9.06
N GLY A 36 7.12 1.74 -7.77
CA GLY A 36 8.08 2.32 -6.83
C GLY A 36 9.53 2.02 -7.19
N ILE A 37 9.83 0.81 -7.65
CA ILE A 37 11.16 0.43 -8.15
C ILE A 37 11.54 1.27 -9.37
N GLU A 38 10.63 1.46 -10.33
CA GLU A 38 10.86 2.28 -11.52
C GLU A 38 11.16 3.73 -11.16
N VAL A 39 10.34 4.36 -10.31
CA VAL A 39 10.54 5.75 -9.87
C VAL A 39 11.87 5.91 -9.11
N CYS A 40 12.21 4.96 -8.23
CA CYS A 40 13.48 4.98 -7.51
C CYS A 40 14.69 4.77 -8.43
N ALA A 41 14.60 3.85 -9.39
CA ALA A 41 15.66 3.61 -10.37
C ALA A 41 15.88 4.85 -11.25
N GLN A 42 14.80 5.48 -11.73
CA GLN A 42 14.87 6.72 -12.50
C GLN A 42 15.53 7.85 -11.69
N ALA A 43 15.13 8.05 -10.43
CA ALA A 43 15.75 9.05 -9.58
C ALA A 43 17.27 8.84 -9.42
N ALA A 44 17.72 7.58 -9.31
CA ALA A 44 19.14 7.25 -9.25
C ALA A 44 19.87 7.55 -10.59
N GLN A 45 19.24 7.25 -11.72
CA GLN A 45 19.77 7.56 -13.05
C GLN A 45 19.89 9.07 -13.32
N GLU A 46 18.99 9.87 -12.75
CA GLU A 46 19.01 11.35 -12.78
C GLU A 46 20.08 11.97 -11.86
N GLY A 47 20.92 11.16 -11.21
CA GLY A 47 21.95 11.62 -10.26
C GLY A 47 21.46 11.84 -8.82
N GLY A 48 20.21 11.47 -8.54
CA GLY A 48 19.62 11.41 -7.21
C GLY A 48 19.81 10.06 -6.52
N LEU A 49 18.89 9.71 -5.62
CA LEU A 49 18.90 8.47 -4.85
C LEU A 49 17.53 7.79 -4.91
N GLY A 50 17.53 6.48 -5.14
CA GLY A 50 16.36 5.63 -5.04
C GLY A 50 16.48 4.69 -3.84
N VAL A 51 15.45 4.64 -2.99
CA VAL A 51 15.43 3.77 -1.81
C VAL A 51 14.14 2.94 -1.79
N ILE A 52 14.30 1.62 -1.75
CA ILE A 52 13.20 0.67 -1.53
C ILE A 52 13.37 0.05 -0.14
N VAL A 53 12.35 0.16 0.69
CA VAL A 53 12.26 -0.54 1.98
C VAL A 53 11.20 -1.62 1.88
N TYR A 54 11.58 -2.87 2.12
CA TYR A 54 10.66 -4.01 2.11
C TYR A 54 10.42 -4.50 3.55
N CYS A 55 9.32 -4.07 4.15
CA CYS A 55 8.92 -4.45 5.50
C CYS A 55 8.19 -5.79 5.48
N ARG A 56 8.74 -6.78 6.18
CA ARG A 56 8.15 -8.13 6.31
C ARG A 56 6.93 -8.16 7.25
N LYS A 57 5.86 -7.50 6.82
CA LYS A 57 4.60 -7.29 7.57
C LYS A 57 3.40 -7.82 6.78
N GLU A 58 3.49 -9.07 6.31
CA GLU A 58 2.47 -9.73 5.49
C GLU A 58 1.06 -9.65 6.10
N GLY A 59 0.06 -9.44 5.23
CA GLY A 59 -1.34 -9.50 5.59
C GLY A 59 -1.74 -8.46 6.63
N ARG A 60 -1.15 -7.26 6.61
CA ARG A 60 -1.29 -6.27 7.68
C ARG A 60 -0.80 -6.78 9.04
N ALA A 61 0.34 -7.48 9.03
CA ALA A 61 0.91 -8.19 10.16
C ALA A 61 0.01 -9.30 10.75
N LEU A 62 -1.02 -9.76 10.02
CA LEU A 62 -1.85 -10.92 10.38
C LEU A 62 -1.31 -12.25 9.82
N GLY A 63 -0.31 -12.17 8.93
CA GLY A 63 0.27 -13.32 8.25
C GLY A 63 -0.51 -13.80 7.02
N GLU A 64 0.16 -14.62 6.23
CA GLU A 64 -0.31 -15.07 4.92
C GLU A 64 -1.55 -15.97 4.99
N VAL A 65 -1.59 -16.90 5.97
CA VAL A 65 -2.71 -17.83 6.15
C VAL A 65 -4.01 -17.09 6.40
N THR A 66 -4.00 -16.14 7.35
CA THR A 66 -5.16 -15.32 7.70
C THR A 66 -5.66 -14.52 6.51
N LYS A 67 -4.75 -13.94 5.72
CA LYS A 67 -5.08 -13.20 4.50
C LYS A 67 -5.84 -14.06 3.49
N PHE A 68 -5.40 -15.30 3.26
CA PHE A 68 -6.12 -16.20 2.34
C PHE A 68 -7.50 -16.61 2.86
N LEU A 69 -7.64 -16.81 4.18
CA LEU A 69 -8.96 -17.04 4.79
C LEU A 69 -9.89 -15.84 4.57
N VAL A 70 -9.38 -14.61 4.73
CA VAL A 70 -10.13 -13.37 4.46
C VAL A 70 -10.51 -13.26 2.98
N TYR A 71 -9.60 -13.54 2.05
CA TYR A 71 -9.90 -13.50 0.61
C TYR A 71 -11.01 -14.51 0.24
N ASN A 72 -10.92 -15.74 0.74
CA ASN A 72 -11.95 -16.75 0.53
C ASN A 72 -13.29 -16.33 1.13
N ALA A 73 -13.30 -15.80 2.36
CA ALA A 73 -14.52 -15.30 3.01
C ALA A 73 -15.15 -14.12 2.24
N ARG A 74 -14.32 -13.20 1.72
CA ARG A 74 -14.76 -12.06 0.91
C ARG A 74 -15.41 -12.47 -0.41
N LYS A 75 -14.83 -13.46 -1.11
CA LYS A 75 -15.35 -13.92 -2.40
C LYS A 75 -16.61 -14.77 -2.27
N ARG A 76 -16.74 -15.55 -1.19
CA ARG A 76 -17.85 -16.51 -0.98
C ARG A 76 -19.03 -15.94 -0.20
N GLN A 77 -18.96 -14.70 0.27
CA GLN A 77 -20.09 -14.09 0.95
C GLN A 77 -21.26 -13.84 0.00
N GLU A 78 -22.47 -13.82 0.55
CA GLU A 78 -23.66 -13.39 -0.18
C GLU A 78 -23.49 -11.97 -0.74
N GLY A 79 -23.86 -11.78 -2.00
CA GLY A 79 -23.65 -10.54 -2.74
C GLY A 79 -22.22 -10.32 -3.28
N GLY A 80 -21.32 -11.29 -3.12
CA GLY A 80 -19.97 -11.27 -3.70
C GLY A 80 -19.01 -10.30 -3.02
N ASP A 81 -17.85 -10.08 -3.65
CA ASP A 81 -16.79 -9.21 -3.14
C ASP A 81 -17.17 -7.74 -3.32
N ARG A 82 -17.29 -7.02 -2.20
CA ARG A 82 -17.76 -5.63 -2.11
C ARG A 82 -16.86 -4.84 -1.17
N ALA A 83 -16.53 -3.61 -1.56
CA ALA A 83 -15.61 -2.76 -0.80
C ALA A 83 -16.16 -2.41 0.59
N GLU A 84 -17.49 -2.22 0.71
CA GLU A 84 -18.17 -1.95 1.99
C GLU A 84 -17.90 -3.02 3.06
N LYS A 85 -17.67 -4.28 2.66
CA LYS A 85 -17.46 -5.42 3.57
C LYS A 85 -15.98 -5.73 3.77
N TYR A 86 -15.07 -5.02 3.12
CA TYR A 86 -13.64 -5.37 3.10
C TYR A 86 -13.05 -5.50 4.51
N PHE A 87 -13.14 -4.44 5.31
CA PHE A 87 -12.55 -4.41 6.65
C PHE A 87 -13.33 -5.26 7.64
N ALA A 88 -14.66 -5.22 7.57
CA ALA A 88 -15.53 -6.06 8.39
C ALA A 88 -15.21 -7.55 8.21
N ARG A 89 -14.97 -8.02 6.97
CA ARG A 89 -14.58 -9.42 6.73
C ARG A 89 -13.21 -9.76 7.28
N THR A 90 -12.29 -8.81 7.27
CA THR A 90 -10.98 -8.98 7.91
C THR A 90 -11.17 -9.19 9.41
N GLU A 91 -11.95 -8.33 10.06
CA GLU A 91 -12.25 -8.40 11.49
C GLU A 91 -13.01 -9.67 11.88
N CYS A 92 -13.99 -10.12 11.08
CA CYS A 92 -14.71 -11.38 11.36
C CYS A 92 -13.79 -12.61 11.39
N VAL A 93 -12.72 -12.62 10.59
CA VAL A 93 -11.80 -13.76 10.48
C VAL A 93 -10.63 -13.63 11.46
N ALA A 94 -10.07 -12.43 11.60
CA ALA A 94 -8.85 -12.18 12.34
C ALA A 94 -9.07 -11.59 13.75
N GLY A 95 -10.29 -11.15 14.07
CA GLY A 95 -10.63 -10.42 15.30
C GLY A 95 -10.21 -8.95 15.30
N VAL A 96 -9.43 -8.50 14.30
CA VAL A 96 -8.91 -7.13 14.16
C VAL A 96 -8.74 -6.79 12.67
N GLN A 97 -8.74 -5.50 12.33
CA GLN A 97 -8.65 -5.03 10.94
C GLN A 97 -7.21 -4.79 10.44
N ASP A 98 -6.29 -4.49 11.36
CA ASP A 98 -4.90 -4.15 11.10
C ASP A 98 -4.07 -4.37 12.38
N MET A 99 -2.91 -5.04 12.28
CA MET A 99 -1.96 -5.23 13.39
C MET A 99 -0.61 -4.55 13.11
N ARG A 100 -0.51 -3.72 12.06
CA ARG A 100 0.74 -3.06 11.72
C ARG A 100 1.04 -1.92 12.68
N PHE A 101 2.24 -1.95 13.24
CA PHE A 101 2.88 -0.78 13.86
C PHE A 101 3.64 -0.02 12.77
N GLN A 102 3.02 1.01 12.20
CA GLN A 102 3.64 1.83 11.14
C GLN A 102 4.64 2.82 11.69
N GLU A 103 4.56 3.12 12.98
CA GLU A 103 5.43 4.02 13.74
C GLU A 103 6.89 3.54 13.76
N LEU A 104 7.12 2.23 13.58
CA LEU A 104 8.46 1.63 13.48
C LEU A 104 9.02 1.64 12.03
N MET A 105 8.19 1.97 11.04
CA MET A 105 8.60 2.00 9.64
C MET A 105 9.71 3.03 9.35
N PRO A 106 9.73 4.24 9.95
CA PRO A 106 10.78 5.23 9.69
C PRO A 106 12.15 4.87 10.25
N ASP A 107 12.28 3.88 11.15
CA ASP A 107 13.55 3.55 11.83
C ASP A 107 14.69 3.28 10.85
N VAL A 108 14.40 2.55 9.77
CA VAL A 108 15.40 2.29 8.72
C VAL A 108 15.77 3.55 7.95
N LEU A 109 14.83 4.49 7.76
CA LEU A 109 15.10 5.75 7.07
C LEU A 109 16.01 6.62 7.93
N HIS A 110 15.76 6.68 9.23
CA HIS A 110 16.62 7.36 10.21
C HIS A 110 18.01 6.73 10.26
N TRP A 111 18.09 5.40 10.27
CA TRP A 111 19.35 4.67 10.23
C TRP A 111 20.17 4.99 8.96
N LEU A 112 19.51 5.14 7.80
CA LEU A 112 20.13 5.60 6.55
C LEU A 112 20.50 7.10 6.55
N GLY A 113 20.09 7.85 7.56
CA GLY A 113 20.29 9.29 7.71
C GLY A 113 19.37 10.13 6.83
N ILE A 114 18.22 9.60 6.40
CA ILE A 114 17.24 10.33 5.58
C ILE A 114 16.51 11.33 6.47
N LYS A 115 16.52 12.61 6.06
CA LYS A 115 15.80 13.70 6.74
C LYS A 115 14.72 14.34 5.87
N ARG A 116 14.78 14.09 4.56
CA ARG A 116 13.87 14.59 3.53
C ARG A 116 13.63 13.51 2.50
N ILE A 117 12.40 13.42 2.00
CA ILE A 117 12.00 12.60 0.87
C ILE A 117 11.37 13.54 -0.15
N ASP A 118 11.98 13.64 -1.32
CA ASP A 118 11.48 14.50 -2.39
C ASP A 118 10.30 13.81 -3.09
N ARG A 119 10.41 12.50 -3.37
CA ARG A 119 9.35 11.70 -4.02
C ARG A 119 8.98 10.48 -3.17
N LEU A 120 7.88 10.55 -2.42
CA LEU A 120 7.36 9.39 -1.66
C LEU A 120 6.34 8.62 -2.50
N VAL A 121 6.66 7.40 -2.89
CA VAL A 121 5.76 6.55 -3.66
C VAL A 121 4.80 5.82 -2.72
N SER A 122 3.78 6.53 -2.21
CA SER A 122 2.77 5.98 -1.29
C SER A 122 1.47 6.81 -1.21
N MET A 123 0.34 6.14 -1.46
CA MET A 123 -1.02 6.65 -1.19
C MET A 123 -1.46 6.45 0.27
N SER A 124 -0.72 5.69 1.08
CA SER A 124 -1.15 5.44 2.47
C SER A 124 -0.89 6.64 3.39
N ASN A 125 -1.96 7.19 3.98
CA ASN A 125 -1.85 8.22 5.01
C ASN A 125 -1.20 7.71 6.31
N MET A 126 -1.44 6.45 6.71
CA MET A 126 -0.74 5.86 7.86
C MET A 126 0.80 5.87 7.66
N LYS A 127 1.28 5.48 6.48
CA LYS A 127 2.71 5.50 6.16
C LYS A 127 3.26 6.93 6.12
N PHE A 128 2.54 7.83 5.44
CA PHE A 128 2.93 9.24 5.36
C PHE A 128 3.03 9.89 6.75
N ASN A 129 2.00 9.72 7.58
CA ASN A 129 1.95 10.26 8.93
C ASN A 129 3.07 9.71 9.80
N ALA A 130 3.35 8.39 9.75
CA ALA A 130 4.46 7.80 10.50
C ALA A 130 5.81 8.43 10.11
N ILE A 131 6.07 8.64 8.82
CA ILE A 131 7.30 9.27 8.33
C ILE A 131 7.40 10.72 8.81
N VAL A 132 6.36 11.53 8.57
CA VAL A 132 6.36 12.96 8.91
C VAL A 132 6.43 13.18 10.42
N ASN A 133 5.66 12.42 11.21
CA ASN A 133 5.68 12.51 12.67
C ASN A 133 7.03 12.07 13.27
N SER A 134 7.83 11.28 12.54
CA SER A 134 9.20 10.94 12.94
C SER A 134 10.23 12.03 12.63
N GLY A 135 9.80 13.16 12.04
CA GLY A 135 10.66 14.31 11.73
C GLY A 135 11.25 14.32 10.31
N ILE A 136 10.81 13.43 9.41
CA ILE A 136 11.25 13.40 8.01
C ILE A 136 10.31 14.26 7.17
N VAL A 137 10.87 15.23 6.44
CA VAL A 137 10.09 16.09 5.53
C VAL A 137 9.74 15.31 4.27
N VAL A 138 8.49 15.36 3.82
CA VAL A 138 8.05 14.77 2.56
C VAL A 138 7.54 15.89 1.65
N HIS A 139 8.08 16.01 0.44
CA HIS A 139 7.65 17.03 -0.53
C HIS A 139 6.47 16.54 -1.36
N ASP A 140 6.69 15.50 -2.17
CA ASP A 140 5.67 15.01 -3.10
C ASP A 140 5.27 13.56 -2.79
N ARG A 141 4.01 13.22 -3.06
CA ARG A 141 3.47 11.87 -2.96
C ARG A 141 3.06 11.38 -4.34
N PHE A 142 3.51 10.19 -4.71
CA PHE A 142 3.26 9.58 -6.01
C PHE A 142 2.27 8.44 -5.85
N GLU A 143 1.14 8.55 -6.55
CA GLU A 143 0.12 7.52 -6.62
C GLU A 143 0.54 6.36 -7.53
N ILE A 144 -0.17 5.24 -7.46
CA ILE A 144 -0.05 4.23 -8.50
C ILE A 144 -0.79 4.73 -9.76
N PRO A 145 -0.21 4.65 -10.96
CA PRO A 145 -0.93 4.91 -12.21
C PRO A 145 -2.19 4.03 -12.36
N ASP A 146 -3.30 4.61 -12.82
CA ASP A 146 -4.59 3.93 -12.93
C ASP A 146 -4.55 2.69 -13.86
N ASP A 147 -3.75 2.74 -14.91
CA ASP A 147 -3.55 1.65 -15.87
C ASP A 147 -2.82 0.44 -15.25
N LEU A 148 -2.13 0.63 -14.12
CA LEU A 148 -1.49 -0.43 -13.36
C LEU A 148 -2.39 -1.06 -12.29
N ILE A 149 -3.61 -0.56 -12.08
CA ILE A 149 -4.56 -1.11 -11.11
C ILE A 149 -5.31 -2.31 -11.73
N PRO A 150 -5.11 -3.54 -11.24
CA PRO A 150 -5.87 -4.68 -11.75
C PRO A 150 -7.37 -4.53 -11.48
N ALA A 151 -8.21 -5.06 -12.37
CA ALA A 151 -9.66 -4.98 -12.23
C ALA A 151 -10.18 -5.58 -10.90
N ASP A 152 -9.60 -6.70 -10.46
CA ASP A 152 -9.94 -7.35 -9.20
C ASP A 152 -9.50 -6.56 -7.96
N ALA A 153 -8.47 -5.72 -8.10
CA ALA A 153 -7.96 -4.90 -7.01
C ALA A 153 -8.82 -3.66 -6.73
N GLN A 154 -9.80 -3.35 -7.58
CA GLN A 154 -10.69 -2.20 -7.38
C GLN A 154 -11.50 -2.29 -6.08
N VAL A 155 -11.87 -3.51 -5.66
CA VAL A 155 -12.52 -3.70 -4.35
C VAL A 155 -11.63 -3.22 -3.21
N GLU A 156 -10.35 -3.56 -3.27
CA GLU A 156 -9.37 -3.17 -2.26
C GLU A 156 -9.10 -1.65 -2.33
N MET A 157 -8.93 -1.11 -3.54
CA MET A 157 -8.68 0.31 -3.75
C MET A 157 -9.82 1.17 -3.22
N ASP A 158 -11.07 0.84 -3.56
CA ASP A 158 -12.23 1.60 -3.10
C ASP A 158 -12.35 1.59 -1.57
N ALA A 159 -12.17 0.41 -0.96
CA ALA A 159 -12.19 0.28 0.49
C ALA A 159 -11.09 1.12 1.14
N LYS A 160 -9.87 1.09 0.60
CA LYS A 160 -8.72 1.86 1.10
C LYS A 160 -8.89 3.36 0.91
N LYS A 161 -9.42 3.81 -0.22
CA LYS A 161 -9.77 5.22 -0.49
C LYS A 161 -10.78 5.71 0.53
N ALA A 162 -11.86 4.96 0.78
CA ALA A 162 -12.84 5.27 1.82
C ALA A 162 -12.23 5.31 3.24
N ALA A 163 -11.21 4.50 3.51
CA ALA A 163 -10.50 4.46 4.81
C ALA A 163 -9.36 5.50 4.92
N GLY A 164 -9.21 6.42 3.97
CA GLY A 164 -8.23 7.50 4.02
C GLY A 164 -6.91 7.20 3.30
N TYR A 165 -6.94 6.61 2.10
CA TYR A 165 -5.84 6.78 1.15
C TYR A 165 -5.82 8.21 0.63
N PHE A 166 -4.64 8.71 0.28
CA PHE A 166 -4.46 9.90 -0.53
C PHE A 166 -4.86 9.57 -1.96
N THR A 167 -5.82 10.31 -2.48
CA THR A 167 -6.47 10.14 -3.79
C THR A 167 -7.22 11.44 -4.07
N ASP A 168 -7.32 11.82 -5.34
CA ASP A 168 -8.14 12.96 -5.76
C ASP A 168 -9.66 12.68 -5.63
N HIS A 169 -10.03 11.40 -5.52
CA HIS A 169 -11.41 10.95 -5.46
C HIS A 169 -11.65 9.90 -4.36
N THR A 170 -12.66 10.15 -3.53
CA THR A 170 -13.14 9.23 -2.48
C THR A 170 -14.49 8.63 -2.90
N PRO A 171 -14.62 7.28 -2.99
CA PRO A 171 -15.85 6.63 -3.41
C PRO A 171 -17.02 6.87 -2.46
N ASP A 172 -18.23 6.97 -2.99
CA ASP A 172 -19.46 7.08 -2.19
C ASP A 172 -20.03 5.72 -1.72
N GLU A 173 -21.05 5.74 -0.85
CA GLU A 173 -21.67 4.51 -0.34
C GLU A 173 -22.29 3.62 -1.42
N ALA A 174 -22.82 4.20 -2.49
CA ALA A 174 -23.44 3.46 -3.59
C ALA A 174 -22.35 2.74 -4.42
N GLU A 175 -21.19 3.37 -4.58
CA GLU A 175 -20.03 2.80 -5.25
C GLU A 175 -19.41 1.66 -4.46
N LEU A 176 -19.35 1.77 -3.12
CA LEU A 176 -18.80 0.73 -2.24
C LEU A 176 -19.66 -0.54 -2.18
N LYS A 177 -20.96 -0.43 -2.47
CA LYS A 177 -21.93 -1.53 -2.50
C LYS A 177 -21.88 -2.35 -3.79
N LYS A 178 -21.30 -1.81 -4.87
CA LYS A 178 -21.19 -2.53 -6.15
C LYS A 178 -20.28 -3.74 -6.00
N LYS A 179 -20.74 -4.91 -6.43
CA LYS A 179 -19.90 -6.11 -6.57
C LYS A 179 -18.81 -5.79 -7.58
N LYS A 180 -17.55 -5.88 -7.15
CA LYS A 180 -16.37 -5.66 -7.98
C LYS A 180 -15.47 -6.89 -7.88
N GLY A 181 -14.82 -7.24 -8.98
CA GLY A 181 -13.95 -8.42 -9.11
C GLY A 181 -14.61 -9.66 -9.72
N ARG A 182 -13.77 -10.60 -10.17
CA ARG A 182 -14.15 -11.81 -10.91
C ARG A 182 -15.16 -12.68 -10.17
N GLU A 183 -16.07 -13.24 -10.96
CA GLU A 183 -16.97 -14.31 -10.54
C GLU A 183 -16.18 -15.60 -10.29
N LEU A 184 -16.70 -16.45 -9.40
CA LEU A 184 -16.11 -17.74 -9.06
C LEU A 184 -16.33 -18.76 -10.18
#